data_AF-A0A0M3TU04-F1
#
_entry.id   AF-A0A0M3TU04-F1
#
_cell.length_a   1.000
_cell.length_b   1.000
_cell.length_c   1.000
_cell.angle_alpha   90.00
_cell.angle_beta   90.00
_cell.angle_gamma   90.00
#
_symmetry.space_group_name_H-M   'P 1'
#
loop_
_entity.id
_entity.type
_entity.pdbx_description
1 polymer ?
#
loop_
_entity_poly.entity_id
_entity_poly.type
_entity_poly.pdbx_seq_one_letter_code
_entity_poly.pdbx_strand_id
1 'polypeptide(L)'
;MSRLLIVFLSVLLSSVVVQADHHIPNLGEKATEFKDDGEEAHKREGMSHAASLILQRKMHPELLLHKRDKTLRQGVRGGYVQLKKCVECHTSVDESGEFIPVNAPDQFCSTCHQKVGTSLDCFSCHRTTPAEEM
;
A
#
# COMPACT_ATOMS: atom_id res chain seq x y z
N MET A 1 -24.94 12.97 -53.62
CA MET A 1 -23.58 13.24 -53.07
C MET A 1 -23.61 14.11 -51.81
N SER A 2 -24.29 15.26 -51.80
CA SER A 2 -24.35 16.16 -50.62
C SER A 2 -25.02 15.55 -49.36
N ARG A 3 -26.06 14.71 -49.50
CA ARG A 3 -26.72 14.08 -48.34
C ARG A 3 -25.87 13.03 -47.62
N LEU A 4 -25.00 12.32 -48.33
CA LEU A 4 -24.06 11.35 -47.75
C LEU A 4 -22.92 12.06 -46.98
N LEU A 5 -22.46 13.20 -47.50
CA LEU A 5 -21.48 14.06 -46.83
C LEU A 5 -22.02 14.64 -45.52
N ILE A 6 -23.28 15.05 -45.48
CA ILE A 6 -23.91 15.59 -44.26
C ILE A 6 -24.05 14.49 -43.19
N VAL A 7 -24.44 13.27 -43.58
CA VAL A 7 -24.52 12.13 -42.65
C VAL A 7 -23.13 11.78 -42.11
N PHE A 8 -22.11 11.72 -42.96
CA PHE A 8 -20.74 11.46 -42.52
C PHE A 8 -20.20 12.55 -41.58
N LEU A 9 -20.47 13.82 -41.88
CA LEU A 9 -20.05 14.93 -41.02
C LEU A 9 -20.74 14.88 -39.65
N SER A 10 -22.03 14.53 -39.61
CA SER A 10 -22.80 14.40 -38.36
C SER A 10 -22.35 13.20 -37.49
N VAL A 11 -21.95 12.10 -38.10
CA VAL A 11 -21.38 10.94 -37.39
C VAL A 11 -19.99 11.29 -36.83
N LEU A 12 -19.15 12.01 -37.58
CA LEU A 12 -17.83 12.45 -37.11
C LEU A 12 -17.91 13.42 -35.92
N LEU A 13 -18.88 14.33 -35.90
CA LEU A 13 -19.11 15.25 -34.78
C LEU A 13 -19.57 14.54 -33.49
N SER A 14 -20.25 13.40 -33.61
CA SER A 14 -20.73 12.62 -32.46
C SER A 14 -19.62 11.82 -31.77
N SER A 15 -18.51 11.55 -32.46
CA SER A 15 -17.37 10.78 -31.93
C SER A 15 -16.37 11.62 -31.13
N VAL A 16 -16.50 12.96 -31.11
CA VAL A 16 -15.50 13.87 -30.50
C VAL A 16 -15.78 14.16 -29.01
N VAL A 17 -16.94 13.76 -28.46
CA VAL A 17 -17.31 14.09 -27.07
C VAL A 17 -17.69 12.83 -26.26
N VAL A 18 -16.77 11.87 -26.10
CA VAL A 18 -16.97 10.72 -25.16
C VAL A 18 -15.71 10.42 -24.34
N GLN A 19 -14.89 11.43 -24.02
CA GLN A 19 -13.86 11.27 -22.99
C GLN A 19 -13.78 12.54 -22.13
N ALA A 20 -14.78 12.75 -21.28
CA ALA A 20 -14.51 13.38 -20.00
C ALA A 20 -13.86 12.30 -19.15
N ASP A 21 -12.52 12.22 -19.16
CA ASP A 21 -11.76 11.27 -18.37
C ASP A 21 -12.03 11.52 -16.88
N HIS A 22 -12.99 10.79 -16.32
CA HIS A 22 -13.07 10.62 -14.88
C HIS A 22 -11.89 9.75 -14.45
N HIS A 23 -10.74 10.38 -14.17
CA HIS A 23 -9.59 9.69 -13.59
C HIS A 23 -9.98 9.15 -12.21
N ILE A 24 -10.24 7.86 -12.13
CA ILE A 24 -10.44 7.16 -10.87
C ILE A 24 -9.04 6.76 -10.37
N PRO A 25 -8.53 7.38 -9.30
CA PRO A 25 -7.17 7.12 -8.85
C PRO A 25 -7.02 5.66 -8.41
N ASN A 26 -5.91 5.04 -8.80
CA ASN A 26 -5.57 3.70 -8.33
C ASN A 26 -5.13 3.74 -6.84
N LEU A 27 -5.05 2.57 -6.20
CA LEU A 27 -4.72 2.51 -4.76
C LEU A 27 -3.31 3.03 -4.45
N GLY A 28 -2.36 2.89 -5.36
CA GLY A 28 -1.01 3.43 -5.22
C GLY A 28 -0.99 4.96 -5.28
N GLU A 29 -1.73 5.56 -6.22
CA GLU A 29 -1.93 7.02 -6.28
C GLU A 29 -2.59 7.52 -5.00
N LYS A 30 -3.64 6.83 -4.54
CA LYS A 30 -4.31 7.16 -3.28
C LYS A 30 -3.38 7.05 -2.07
N ALA A 31 -2.40 6.13 -2.09
CA ALA A 31 -1.42 6.02 -1.01
C ALA A 31 -0.54 7.28 -0.87
N THR A 32 -0.36 8.05 -1.94
CA THR A 32 0.44 9.29 -1.92
C THR A 32 -0.22 10.44 -1.17
N GLU A 33 -1.54 10.39 -1.00
CA GLU A 33 -2.30 11.38 -0.22
C GLU A 33 -2.04 11.26 1.29
N PHE A 34 -1.50 10.12 1.75
CA PHE A 34 -1.24 9.88 3.16
C PHE A 34 0.08 10.52 3.61
N LYS A 35 -0.06 11.48 4.52
CA LYS A 35 1.05 12.17 5.15
C LYS A 35 1.44 11.49 6.47
N ASP A 36 2.69 11.68 6.84
CA ASP A 36 3.27 11.17 8.08
C ASP A 36 3.28 12.30 9.11
N ASP A 37 2.07 12.72 9.51
CA ASP A 37 1.81 13.93 10.31
C ASP A 37 2.10 13.74 11.81
N GLY A 38 3.15 12.99 12.16
CA GLY A 38 3.49 12.77 13.56
C GLY A 38 2.46 11.89 14.28
N GLU A 39 2.18 12.22 15.54
CA GLU A 39 1.15 11.59 16.37
C GLU A 39 -0.26 11.68 15.78
N GLU A 40 -0.50 12.48 14.74
CA GLU A 40 -1.80 12.55 14.09
C GLU A 40 -1.91 11.60 12.90
N ALA A 41 -0.85 10.89 12.49
CA ALA A 41 -0.89 10.01 11.31
C ALA A 41 -1.91 8.85 11.40
N HIS A 42 -2.33 8.50 12.62
CA HIS A 42 -3.38 7.51 12.87
C HIS A 42 -4.77 8.14 13.04
N LYS A 43 -4.85 9.44 13.32
CA LYS A 43 -6.11 10.18 13.44
C LYS A 43 -6.53 10.65 12.05
N ARG A 44 -7.73 10.23 11.66
CA ARG A 44 -8.36 10.65 10.41
C ARG A 44 -9.64 11.35 10.80
N GLU A 45 -9.69 12.64 10.56
CA GLU A 45 -10.86 13.45 10.89
C GLU A 45 -12.11 12.85 10.22
N GLY A 46 -13.17 12.65 11.00
CA GLY A 46 -14.41 12.01 10.53
C GLY A 46 -14.36 10.49 10.33
N MET A 47 -13.25 9.80 10.64
CA MET A 47 -13.14 8.34 10.52
C MET A 47 -13.14 7.65 11.87
N SER A 48 -14.01 6.66 12.05
CA SER A 48 -14.01 5.82 13.25
C SER A 48 -12.77 4.93 13.34
N HIS A 49 -12.43 4.47 14.55
CA HIS A 49 -11.34 3.51 14.75
C HIS A 49 -11.53 2.23 13.90
N ALA A 50 -12.75 1.69 13.85
CA ALA A 50 -13.07 0.53 13.03
C ALA A 50 -12.84 0.78 11.53
N ALA A 51 -13.27 1.94 11.02
CA ALA A 51 -13.04 2.32 9.63
C ALA A 51 -11.54 2.49 9.32
N SER A 52 -10.77 3.05 10.26
CA SER A 52 -9.32 3.16 10.15
C SER A 52 -8.66 1.78 10.04
N LEU A 53 -9.04 0.81 10.88
CA LEU A 53 -8.52 -0.56 10.80
C LEU A 53 -8.84 -1.25 9.47
N ILE A 54 -10.06 -1.06 8.96
CA ILE A 54 -10.46 -1.61 7.65
C ILE A 54 -9.61 -0.98 6.53
N LEU A 55 -9.41 0.35 6.57
CA LEU A 55 -8.57 1.05 5.60
C LEU A 55 -7.14 0.54 5.65
N GLN A 56 -6.55 0.45 6.84
CA GLN A 56 -5.18 -0.04 7.02
C GLN A 56 -5.02 -1.43 6.42
N ARG A 57 -5.93 -2.38 6.67
CA ARG A 57 -5.86 -3.73 6.08
C ARG A 57 -5.95 -3.73 4.56
N LYS A 58 -6.82 -2.89 3.98
CA LYS A 58 -7.00 -2.79 2.53
C LYS A 58 -5.84 -2.09 1.81
N MET A 59 -5.30 -1.05 2.43
CA MET A 59 -4.27 -0.19 1.86
C MET A 59 -2.86 -0.53 2.33
N HIS A 60 -2.69 -1.49 3.24
CA HIS A 60 -1.41 -1.87 3.83
C HIS A 60 -0.27 -1.98 2.81
N PRO A 61 -0.39 -2.75 1.71
CA PRO A 61 0.71 -2.86 0.74
C PRO A 61 1.04 -1.52 0.10
N GLU A 62 0.04 -0.74 -0.30
CA GLU A 62 0.25 0.55 -0.97
C GLU A 62 0.88 1.59 -0.06
N LEU A 63 0.46 1.62 1.21
CA LEU A 63 1.05 2.50 2.23
C LEU A 63 2.52 2.14 2.49
N LEU A 64 2.84 0.84 2.54
CA LEU A 64 4.22 0.37 2.68
C LEU A 64 5.07 0.70 1.45
N LEU A 65 4.54 0.49 0.24
CA LEU A 65 5.22 0.84 -1.01
C LEU A 65 5.46 2.35 -1.08
N HIS A 66 4.46 3.17 -0.77
CA HIS A 66 4.60 4.62 -0.72
C HIS A 66 5.69 5.04 0.29
N LYS A 67 5.70 4.47 1.49
CA LYS A 67 6.75 4.76 2.49
C LYS A 67 8.13 4.30 2.02
N ARG A 68 8.23 3.09 1.44
CA ARG A 68 9.48 2.56 0.85
C ARG A 68 10.01 3.52 -0.20
N ASP A 69 9.17 3.98 -1.10
CA ASP A 69 9.56 4.85 -2.20
C ASP A 69 10.04 6.22 -1.67
N LYS A 70 9.33 6.81 -0.70
CA LYS A 70 9.77 8.02 0.01
C LYS A 70 11.13 7.82 0.68
N THR A 71 11.35 6.69 1.34
CA THR A 71 12.60 6.45 2.08
C THR A 71 13.78 6.10 1.18
N LEU A 72 13.60 5.16 0.25
CA LEU A 72 14.70 4.63 -0.58
C LEU A 72 14.98 5.49 -1.81
N ARG A 73 13.95 6.01 -2.49
CA ARG A 73 14.13 6.78 -3.73
C ARG A 73 14.22 8.29 -3.49
N GLN A 74 13.53 8.81 -2.48
CA GLN A 74 13.48 10.25 -2.20
C GLN A 74 14.30 10.66 -0.97
N GLY A 75 14.87 9.70 -0.24
CA GLY A 75 15.72 9.98 0.93
C GLY A 75 14.97 10.50 2.17
N VAL A 76 13.63 10.44 2.19
CA VAL A 76 12.82 10.88 3.33
C VAL A 76 12.88 9.83 4.44
N ARG A 77 13.67 10.14 5.49
CA ARG A 77 13.88 9.27 6.66
C ARG A 77 13.13 9.80 7.88
N GLY A 78 12.83 8.89 8.82
CA GLY A 78 12.08 9.22 10.03
C GLY A 78 10.56 9.22 9.83
N GLY A 79 9.86 9.97 10.67
CA GLY A 79 8.40 10.04 10.70
C GLY A 79 7.76 9.18 11.80
N TYR A 80 6.46 9.34 12.02
CA TYR A 80 5.75 8.62 13.06
C TYR A 80 5.44 7.19 12.63
N VAL A 81 5.03 6.99 11.38
CA VAL A 81 4.73 5.67 10.81
C VAL A 81 6.01 5.08 10.21
N GLN A 82 6.62 4.16 10.96
CA GLN A 82 7.86 3.49 10.58
C GLN A 82 7.68 1.98 10.70
N LEU A 83 8.17 1.22 9.72
CA LEU A 83 8.13 -0.23 9.74
C LEU A 83 8.77 -0.79 11.03
N LYS A 84 9.88 -0.19 11.48
CA LYS A 84 10.55 -0.56 12.74
C LYS A 84 9.62 -0.49 13.95
N LYS A 85 8.82 0.58 14.08
CA LYS A 85 7.88 0.76 15.19
C LYS A 85 6.75 -0.27 15.19
N CYS A 86 6.35 -0.73 14.01
CA CYS A 86 5.38 -1.81 13.89
C CYS A 86 5.98 -3.12 14.41
N VAL A 87 7.21 -3.43 14.01
CA VAL A 87 7.95 -4.64 14.44
C VAL A 87 8.16 -4.62 15.96
N GLU A 88 8.54 -3.49 16.55
CA GLU A 88 8.81 -3.33 17.99
C GLU A 88 7.69 -3.86 18.91
N CYS A 89 6.42 -3.79 18.51
CA CYS A 89 5.29 -4.32 19.30
C CYS A 89 4.65 -5.59 18.71
N HIS A 90 4.81 -5.86 17.41
CA HIS A 90 4.16 -7.00 16.75
C HIS A 90 5.06 -8.23 16.60
N THR A 91 6.33 -8.17 17.00
CA THR A 91 7.16 -9.37 17.17
C THR A 91 7.01 -9.95 18.56
N SER A 92 6.76 -11.25 18.62
CA SER A 92 6.79 -11.99 19.87
C SER A 92 8.25 -12.22 20.30
N VAL A 93 8.46 -12.43 21.59
CA VAL A 93 9.72 -12.93 22.15
C VAL A 93 9.54 -14.36 22.64
N ASP A 94 10.61 -15.15 22.62
CA ASP A 94 10.61 -16.49 23.19
C ASP A 94 10.78 -16.48 24.71
N GLU A 95 10.87 -17.66 25.33
CA GLU A 95 11.03 -17.82 26.78
C GLU A 95 12.35 -17.23 27.31
N SER A 96 13.36 -17.09 26.45
CA SER A 96 14.65 -16.47 26.79
C SER A 96 14.64 -14.94 26.64
N GLY A 97 13.55 -14.38 26.10
CA GLY A 97 13.39 -12.96 25.82
C GLY A 97 13.98 -12.53 24.47
N GLU A 98 14.36 -13.48 23.61
CA GLU A 98 14.89 -13.18 22.28
C GLU A 98 13.75 -13.00 21.26
N PHE A 99 13.90 -12.08 20.31
CA PHE A 99 12.88 -11.82 19.30
C PHE A 99 12.68 -13.03 18.40
N ILE A 100 11.43 -13.50 18.31
CA ILE A 100 11.05 -14.52 17.34
C ILE A 100 11.06 -13.88 15.94
N PRO A 101 11.66 -14.53 14.93
CA PRO A 101 11.65 -14.03 13.57
C PRO A 101 10.22 -13.76 13.07
N VAL A 102 9.97 -12.57 12.52
CA VAL A 102 8.69 -12.13 11.94
C VAL A 102 8.05 -13.06 10.90
N ASN A 103 8.86 -13.90 10.25
CA ASN A 103 8.45 -14.90 9.28
C ASN A 103 8.23 -16.30 9.89
N ALA A 104 8.51 -16.48 11.18
CA ALA A 104 8.22 -17.72 11.88
C ALA A 104 6.70 -18.00 11.93
N PRO A 105 6.29 -19.26 12.12
CA PRO A 105 4.90 -19.61 12.37
C PRO A 105 4.29 -18.80 13.51
N ASP A 106 2.99 -18.54 13.41
CA ASP A 106 2.18 -17.85 14.42
C ASP A 106 2.55 -16.38 14.70
N GLN A 107 3.57 -15.83 14.03
CA GLN A 107 3.79 -14.39 14.02
C GLN A 107 2.70 -13.68 13.19
N PHE A 108 2.29 -12.49 13.63
CA PHE A 108 1.21 -11.72 12.99
C PHE A 108 1.45 -11.49 11.49
N CYS A 109 2.67 -11.08 11.13
CA CYS A 109 3.07 -10.83 9.74
C CYS A 109 2.95 -12.09 8.89
N SER A 110 3.57 -13.19 9.36
CA SER A 110 3.53 -14.51 8.69
C SER A 110 2.09 -14.99 8.49
N THR A 111 1.27 -14.96 9.54
CA THR A 111 -0.14 -15.41 9.51
C THR A 111 -0.97 -14.61 8.50
N CYS A 112 -0.85 -13.28 8.53
CA CYS A 112 -1.58 -12.41 7.60
C CYS A 112 -1.16 -12.67 6.15
N HIS A 113 0.15 -12.75 5.90
CA HIS A 113 0.73 -12.93 4.58
C HIS A 113 0.46 -14.31 3.98
N GLN A 114 0.47 -15.35 4.80
CA GLN A 114 0.02 -16.68 4.41
C GLN A 114 -1.46 -16.67 4.02
N LYS A 115 -2.31 -15.98 4.78
CA LYS A 115 -3.75 -15.86 4.49
C LYS A 115 -4.04 -15.12 3.18
N VAL A 116 -3.26 -14.10 2.82
CA VAL A 116 -3.48 -13.32 1.59
C VAL A 116 -2.58 -13.76 0.42
N GLY A 117 -1.77 -14.81 0.61
CA GLY A 117 -0.91 -15.38 -0.44
C GLY A 117 0.18 -14.43 -0.93
N THR A 118 0.72 -13.57 -0.05
CA THR A 118 1.75 -12.58 -0.41
C THR A 118 3.05 -12.85 0.35
N SER A 119 4.20 -12.83 -0.33
CA SER A 119 5.50 -12.98 0.34
C SER A 119 5.90 -11.72 1.12
N LEU A 120 6.66 -11.88 2.20
CA LEU A 120 7.21 -10.74 2.94
C LEU A 120 8.45 -10.20 2.21
N ASP A 121 8.25 -9.29 1.25
CA ASP A 121 9.32 -8.79 0.38
C ASP A 121 10.47 -8.12 1.14
N CYS A 122 10.22 -7.50 2.31
CA CYS A 122 11.29 -6.92 3.12
C CYS A 122 12.33 -7.97 3.57
N PHE A 123 11.89 -9.21 3.84
CA PHE A 123 12.75 -10.30 4.27
C PHE A 123 13.16 -11.20 3.10
N SER A 124 12.88 -10.84 1.85
CA SER A 124 13.53 -11.49 0.72
C SER A 124 15.02 -11.07 0.66
N CYS A 125 15.30 -9.80 0.98
CA CYS A 125 16.65 -9.23 0.99
C CYS A 125 17.22 -8.98 2.42
N HIS A 126 16.41 -8.60 3.41
CA HIS A 126 16.87 -8.41 4.81
C HIS A 126 16.76 -9.70 5.63
N ARG A 127 17.48 -10.74 5.19
CA ARG A 127 17.54 -12.02 5.90
C ARG A 127 18.74 -12.05 6.84
N THR A 128 18.57 -12.63 8.02
CA THR A 128 19.68 -12.97 8.92
C THR A 128 20.42 -14.23 8.45
N THR A 129 19.79 -15.03 7.59
CA THR A 129 20.36 -16.26 7.00
C THR A 129 20.13 -16.31 5.49
N PRO A 130 21.00 -16.96 4.71
CA PRO A 130 20.81 -17.12 3.26
C PRO A 130 19.46 -17.77 2.92
N ALA A 131 18.92 -17.43 1.76
CA ALA A 131 17.73 -18.10 1.25
C ALA A 131 18.01 -19.58 0.97
N GLU A 132 17.21 -20.49 1.52
CA GLU A 132 17.03 -21.80 0.88
C GLU A 132 16.27 -21.58 -0.42
N GLU A 133 16.77 -22.16 -1.51
CA GLU A 133 16.10 -22.13 -2.81
C GLU A 133 14.69 -22.69 -2.66
N MET A 134 13.72 -21.95 -3.21
CA MET A 134 12.31 -22.27 -3.18
C MET A 134 11.88 -23.00 -4.45
#